data_AF-A0A9B0X4A4-F1
#
_entry.id   AF-A0A9B0X4A4-F1
#
_cell.length_a   1.000
_cell.length_b   1.000
_cell.length_c   1.000
_cell.angle_alpha   90.00
_cell.angle_beta   90.00
_cell.angle_gamma   90.00
#
_symmetry.space_group_name_H-M   'P 1'
#
loop_
_entity.id
_entity.type
_entity.pdbx_description
1 polymer ?
#
loop_
_entity_poly.entity_id
_entity_poly.type
_entity_poly.pdbx_seq_one_letter_code
_entity_poly.pdbx_strand_id
1 'polypeptide(L)'
;RIPLEDVPEDEAECTAWLHKLYQEKDSFQEEYHRRGIFPETPMVPPRRPWTLLNWLFWASLLLYPFFRFLVNMVSSGSSLTLASFVLVFFMASMGVRWMIGVTEIDKGSAYGNANSKPKP
;
A
#
# COMPACT_ATOMS: atom_id res chain seq x y z
N ARG A 1 21.98 -5.06 -4.93
CA ARG A 1 22.08 -6.31 -5.74
C ARG A 1 23.47 -6.87 -5.47
N ILE A 2 23.61 -8.16 -5.20
CA ILE A 2 24.92 -8.79 -4.98
C ILE A 2 25.55 -9.00 -6.37
N PRO A 3 26.77 -8.49 -6.64
CA PRO A 3 27.46 -8.74 -7.90
C PRO A 3 27.83 -10.23 -8.00
N LEU A 4 27.67 -10.82 -9.20
CA LEU A 4 27.98 -12.24 -9.42
C LEU A 4 29.48 -12.56 -9.30
N GLU A 5 30.34 -11.54 -9.31
CA GLU A 5 31.79 -11.66 -9.18
C GLU A 5 32.23 -12.04 -7.75
N ASP A 6 31.39 -11.79 -6.74
CA ASP A 6 31.69 -12.06 -5.32
C ASP A 6 31.19 -13.45 -4.84
N VAL A 7 30.59 -14.26 -5.73
CA VAL A 7 30.01 -15.57 -5.39
C VAL A 7 31.04 -16.67 -5.66
N PRO A 8 31.49 -17.43 -4.64
CA PRO A 8 32.41 -18.55 -4.84
C PRO A 8 31.77 -19.67 -5.66
N GLU A 9 32.51 -20.26 -6.60
CA GLU A 9 32.04 -21.39 -7.42
C GLU A 9 32.15 -22.75 -6.69
N ASP A 10 32.97 -22.85 -5.65
CA ASP A 10 33.14 -24.06 -4.83
C ASP A 10 32.04 -24.21 -3.77
N GLU A 11 31.54 -25.43 -3.56
CA GLU A 11 30.37 -25.72 -2.72
C GLU A 11 30.62 -25.45 -1.22
N ALA A 12 31.83 -25.74 -0.74
CA ALA A 12 32.21 -25.50 0.65
C ALA A 12 32.44 -24.01 0.91
N GLU A 13 33.12 -23.32 -0.01
CA GLU A 13 33.35 -21.88 0.08
C GLU A 13 32.06 -21.05 -0.06
N CYS A 14 31.14 -21.48 -0.93
CA CYS A 14 29.82 -20.86 -1.08
C CYS A 14 28.99 -21.00 0.21
N THR A 15 29.03 -22.17 0.85
CA THR A 15 28.34 -22.40 2.13
C THR A 15 28.90 -21.48 3.23
N ALA A 16 30.23 -21.37 3.35
CA ALA A 16 30.87 -20.47 4.31
C ALA A 16 30.55 -18.99 4.03
N TRP A 17 30.54 -18.59 2.76
CA TRP A 17 30.17 -17.26 2.32
C TRP A 17 28.70 -16.92 2.65
N LEU A 18 27.77 -17.85 2.37
CA LEU A 18 26.36 -17.70 2.73
C LEU A 18 26.18 -17.56 4.24
N HIS A 19 26.83 -18.40 5.04
CA HIS A 19 26.75 -18.29 6.50
C HIS A 19 27.24 -16.93 7.01
N LYS A 20 28.35 -16.43 6.46
CA LYS A 20 28.86 -15.10 6.80
C LYS A 20 27.89 -13.99 6.40
N LEU A 21 27.30 -14.09 5.21
CA LEU A 21 26.30 -13.14 4.73
C LEU A 21 25.04 -13.13 5.63
N TYR A 22 24.57 -14.30 6.06
CA TYR A 22 23.44 -14.41 6.98
C TYR A 22 23.75 -13.80 8.35
N GLN A 23 24.95 -14.04 8.90
CA GLN A 23 25.38 -13.44 10.17
C GLN A 23 25.42 -11.91 10.09
N GLU A 24 25.89 -11.36 8.97
CA GLU A 24 25.93 -9.91 8.76
C GLU A 24 24.53 -9.31 8.61
N LYS A 25 23.59 -10.02 7.96
CA LYS A 25 22.19 -9.57 7.88
C LYS A 25 21.49 -9.62 9.23
N ASP A 26 21.76 -10.65 10.02
CA ASP A 26 21.17 -10.82 11.36
C ASP A 26 21.68 -9.74 12.33
N SER A 27 22.97 -9.39 12.26
CA SER A 27 23.52 -8.30 13.08
C SER A 27 22.90 -6.95 12.75
N PHE A 28 22.64 -6.64 11.47
CA PHE A 28 21.91 -5.43 11.10
C PHE A 28 20.46 -5.41 11.61
N GLN A 29 19.83 -6.58 11.66
CA GLN A 29 18.48 -6.72 12.20
C GLN A 29 18.47 -6.51 13.73
N GLU A 30 19.44 -7.07 14.46
CA GLU A 30 19.59 -6.87 15.91
C GLU A 30 19.88 -5.39 16.24
N GLU A 31 20.76 -4.74 15.47
CA GLU A 31 21.04 -3.31 15.60
C GLU A 31 19.80 -2.46 15.31
N TYR A 32 19.00 -2.81 14.30
CA TYR A 32 17.73 -2.16 14.01
C TYR A 32 16.74 -2.32 15.17
N HIS A 33 16.62 -3.52 15.75
CA HIS A 33 15.76 -3.74 16.92
C HIS A 33 16.18 -2.92 18.13
N ARG A 34 17.49 -2.71 18.33
CA ARG A 34 18.02 -1.92 19.44
C ARG A 34 17.90 -0.41 19.20
N ARG A 35 18.24 0.09 18.01
CA ARG A 35 18.35 1.52 17.71
C ARG A 35 17.12 2.11 17.01
N GLY A 36 16.25 1.28 16.44
CA GLY A 36 15.07 1.70 15.68
C GLY A 36 15.38 2.36 14.34
N ILE A 37 16.65 2.41 13.94
CA ILE A 37 17.11 3.05 12.70
C ILE A 37 18.03 2.05 12.00
N PHE A 38 17.77 1.82 10.71
CA PHE A 38 18.60 0.94 9.91
C PHE A 38 19.96 1.61 9.68
N PRO A 39 21.09 0.93 9.95
CA PRO A 39 22.41 1.55 9.89
C PRO A 39 22.84 1.90 8.45
N GLU A 40 22.25 1.29 7.42
CA GLU A 40 22.53 1.68 6.04
C GLU A 40 21.78 2.97 5.68
N THR A 41 22.46 3.82 4.89
CA THR A 41 22.04 5.17 4.48
C THR A 41 20.51 5.27 4.29
N PRO A 42 19.82 6.16 5.04
CA PRO A 42 18.39 6.32 4.89
C PRO A 42 18.10 6.84 3.48
N MET A 43 17.67 5.93 2.61
CA MET A 43 17.23 6.29 1.26
C MET A 43 15.85 6.93 1.41
N VAL A 44 15.83 8.22 1.75
CA VAL A 44 14.60 9.00 1.78
C VAL A 44 14.21 9.23 0.32
N PRO A 45 13.09 8.68 -0.17
CA PRO A 45 12.64 8.97 -1.52
C PRO A 45 12.42 10.48 -1.64
N PRO A 46 12.90 11.13 -2.71
CA PRO A 46 12.74 12.56 -2.88
C PRO A 46 11.25 12.89 -2.90
N ARG A 47 10.83 13.84 -2.06
CA ARG A 47 9.44 14.30 -2.03
C ARG A 47 9.07 14.80 -3.43
N ARG A 48 8.04 14.21 -4.03
CA ARG A 48 7.54 14.57 -5.37
C ARG A 48 6.32 15.49 -5.24
N PRO A 49 6.50 16.82 -5.16
CA PRO A 49 5.38 17.76 -5.02
C PRO A 49 4.46 17.76 -6.25
N TRP A 50 4.98 17.32 -7.40
CA TRP A 50 4.25 17.22 -8.65
C TRP A 50 2.98 16.36 -8.55
N THR A 51 3.00 15.29 -7.74
CA THR A 51 1.82 14.44 -7.55
C THR A 51 0.70 15.19 -6.84
N LEU A 52 1.02 16.00 -5.83
CA LEU A 52 0.04 16.80 -5.08
C LEU A 52 -0.53 17.92 -5.95
N LEU A 53 0.32 18.60 -6.73
CA LEU A 53 -0.12 19.67 -7.63
C LEU A 53 -1.03 19.13 -8.73
N ASN A 54 -0.66 18.01 -9.35
CA ASN A 54 -1.47 17.34 -10.36
C ASN A 54 -2.82 16.91 -9.76
N TRP A 55 -2.80 16.31 -8.57
CA TRP A 55 -4.02 15.93 -7.86
C TRP A 55 -4.91 17.14 -7.56
N LEU A 56 -4.37 18.25 -7.04
CA LEU A 56 -5.14 19.47 -6.77
C LEU A 56 -5.70 20.09 -8.05
N PHE A 57 -4.94 20.07 -9.14
CA PHE A 57 -5.39 20.56 -10.44
C PHE A 57 -6.60 19.76 -10.94
N TRP A 58 -6.51 18.43 -10.99
CA TRP A 58 -7.64 17.62 -11.43
C TRP A 58 -8.81 17.66 -10.46
N ALA A 59 -8.54 17.68 -9.15
CA ALA A 59 -9.57 17.81 -8.13
C ALA A 59 -10.35 19.11 -8.33
N SER A 60 -9.66 20.26 -8.48
CA SER A 60 -10.31 21.56 -8.70
C SER A 60 -11.06 21.63 -10.04
N LEU A 61 -10.49 21.07 -11.12
CA LEU A 61 -11.11 21.01 -12.43
C LEU A 61 -12.40 20.18 -12.42
N LEU A 62 -12.44 19.08 -11.66
CA LEU A 62 -13.65 18.27 -11.45
C LEU A 62 -14.64 18.92 -10.47
N LEU A 63 -14.14 19.58 -9.43
CA LEU A 63 -14.97 20.27 -8.44
C LEU A 63 -15.75 21.42 -9.05
N TYR A 64 -15.15 22.19 -9.97
CA TYR A 64 -15.77 23.36 -10.56
C TYR A 64 -17.13 23.09 -11.22
N PRO A 65 -17.27 22.14 -12.19
CA PRO A 65 -18.56 21.81 -12.77
C PRO A 65 -19.50 21.17 -11.73
N PHE A 66 -18.97 20.41 -10.76
CA PHE A 66 -19.77 19.83 -9.68
C PHE A 66 -20.41 20.91 -8.79
N PHE A 67 -19.65 21.93 -8.38
CA PHE A 67 -20.16 23.05 -7.60
C PHE A 67 -21.15 23.91 -8.38
N ARG A 68 -20.86 24.19 -9.66
CA ARG A 68 -21.81 24.89 -10.55
C ARG A 68 -23.12 24.11 -10.67
N PHE A 69 -23.02 22.80 -10.82
CA PHE A 69 -24.18 21.92 -10.87
C PHE A 69 -24.97 21.94 -9.54
N LEU A 70 -24.29 21.84 -8.39
CA LEU A 70 -24.94 21.91 -7.08
C LEU A 70 -25.68 23.23 -6.85
N VAL A 71 -25.04 24.37 -7.15
CA VAL A 71 -25.67 25.69 -7.00
C VAL A 71 -26.89 25.82 -7.90
N ASN A 72 -26.76 25.40 -9.17
CA ASN A 72 -27.88 25.40 -10.11
C ASN A 72 -29.03 24.51 -9.60
N MET A 73 -28.72 23.33 -9.06
CA MET A 73 -29.72 22.40 -8.53
C MET A 73 -30.43 22.92 -7.28
N VAL A 74 -29.71 23.55 -6.35
CA VAL A 74 -30.32 24.18 -5.15
C VAL A 74 -31.20 25.35 -5.55
N SER A 75 -30.75 26.16 -6.51
CA SER A 75 -31.53 27.32 -6.99
C SER A 75 -32.77 26.93 -7.79
N SER A 76 -32.74 25.80 -8.51
CA SER A 76 -33.85 25.35 -9.36
C SER A 76 -34.89 24.50 -8.62
N GLY A 77 -34.61 24.09 -7.37
CA GLY A 77 -35.55 23.32 -6.54
C GLY A 77 -36.03 22.00 -7.15
N SER A 78 -35.28 21.40 -8.08
CA SER A 78 -35.75 20.25 -8.85
C SER A 78 -35.59 18.94 -8.04
N SER A 79 -36.70 18.44 -7.51
CA SER A 79 -36.74 17.16 -6.77
C SER A 79 -36.30 15.96 -7.62
N LEU A 80 -36.43 16.04 -8.95
CA LEU A 80 -36.09 14.98 -9.89
C LEU A 80 -34.57 14.75 -10.01
N THR A 81 -33.80 15.85 -10.09
CA THR A 81 -32.34 15.75 -10.12
C THR A 81 -31.80 15.35 -8.75
N LEU A 82 -32.40 15.83 -7.66
CA LEU A 82 -32.06 15.40 -6.31
C LEU A 82 -32.25 13.88 -6.12
N ALA A 83 -33.40 13.34 -6.54
CA ALA A 83 -33.68 11.91 -6.46
C ALA A 83 -32.69 11.07 -7.30
N SER A 84 -32.35 11.52 -8.51
CA SER A 84 -31.34 10.86 -9.35
C SER A 84 -29.96 10.84 -8.69
N PHE A 85 -29.55 11.93 -8.03
CA PHE A 85 -28.28 11.99 -7.30
C PHE A 85 -28.25 11.04 -6.11
N VAL A 86 -29.30 11.02 -5.30
CA VAL A 86 -29.41 10.08 -4.16
C VAL A 86 -29.30 8.65 -4.65
N LEU A 87 -29.96 8.31 -5.76
CA LEU A 87 -29.86 6.99 -6.38
C LEU A 87 -28.42 6.65 -6.81
N VAL A 88 -27.75 7.57 -7.50
CA VAL A 88 -26.36 7.37 -7.96
C VAL A 88 -25.40 7.24 -6.77
N PHE A 89 -25.53 8.08 -5.75
CA PHE A 89 -24.71 8.00 -4.53
C PHE A 89 -24.95 6.69 -3.76
N PHE A 90 -26.18 6.22 -3.72
CA PHE A 90 -26.52 4.94 -3.10
C PHE A 90 -25.88 3.77 -3.86
N MET A 91 -26.01 3.74 -5.19
CA MET A 91 -25.38 2.74 -6.06
C MET A 91 -23.85 2.77 -5.95
N ALA A 92 -23.24 3.94 -5.93
CA ALA A 92 -21.80 4.09 -5.75
C ALA A 92 -21.34 3.59 -4.36
N SER A 93 -22.10 3.90 -3.30
CA SER A 93 -21.80 3.43 -1.93
C SER A 93 -21.90 1.90 -1.82
N MET A 94 -22.90 1.30 -2.46
CA MET A 94 -23.01 -0.16 -2.57
C MET A 94 -21.85 -0.76 -3.36
N GLY A 95 -21.46 -0.14 -4.48
CA GLY A 95 -20.33 -0.58 -5.30
C GLY A 95 -19.00 -0.56 -4.54
N VAL A 96 -18.74 0.48 -3.74
CA VAL A 96 -17.54 0.55 -2.90
C VAL A 96 -17.58 -0.52 -1.81
N ARG A 97 -18.71 -0.72 -1.12
CA ARG A 97 -18.85 -1.79 -0.11
C ARG A 97 -18.67 -3.17 -0.71
N TRP A 98 -19.19 -3.40 -1.92
CA TRP A 98 -19.00 -4.63 -2.66
C TRP A 98 -17.53 -4.82 -3.05
N MET A 99 -16.87 -3.77 -3.53
CA MET A 99 -15.46 -3.80 -3.88
C MET A 99 -14.58 -4.08 -2.65
N ILE A 100 -14.90 -3.49 -1.50
CA ILE A 100 -14.24 -3.80 -0.23
C ILE A 100 -14.37 -5.30 0.08
N GLY A 101 -15.57 -5.88 -0.06
CA GLY A 101 -15.77 -7.32 0.13
C GLY A 101 -15.08 -8.22 -0.91
N VAL A 102 -14.81 -7.72 -2.12
CA VAL A 102 -14.02 -8.42 -3.15
C VAL A 102 -12.51 -8.32 -2.88
N THR A 103 -12.06 -7.21 -2.28
CA THR A 103 -10.65 -7.01 -1.87
C THR A 103 -10.34 -7.51 -0.47
N GLU A 104 -11.36 -7.86 0.31
CA GLU A 104 -11.22 -8.57 1.57
C GLU A 104 -10.73 -9.98 1.24
N ILE A 105 -9.41 -10.14 1.32
CA ILE A 105 -8.75 -11.42 1.15
C ILE A 105 -9.24 -12.34 2.27
N ASP A 106 -10.24 -13.17 1.99
CA ASP A 106 -10.77 -14.25 2.86
C ASP A 106 -9.71 -15.35 3.16
N LYS A 107 -8.46 -15.13 2.72
CA LYS A 107 -7.32 -16.02 2.93
C LYS A 107 -6.07 -15.21 3.22
N GLY A 108 -6.02 -14.58 4.39
CA GLY A 108 -4.75 -14.40 5.06
C GLY A 108 -4.10 -15.78 5.13
N SER A 109 -3.03 -16.00 4.36
CA SER A 109 -2.34 -17.27 4.26
C SER A 109 -2.08 -17.85 5.65
N ALA A 110 -2.42 -19.12 5.88
CA ALA A 110 -2.07 -19.88 7.07
C ALA A 110 -0.54 -20.13 7.21
N TYR A 111 0.30 -19.29 6.60
CA TYR A 111 1.74 -19.26 6.83
C TYR A 111 1.99 -18.57 8.17
N GLY A 112 2.05 -19.38 9.23
CA GLY A 112 2.33 -18.91 10.59
C GLY A 112 1.46 -19.54 11.69
N ASN A 113 0.49 -20.41 11.37
CA ASN A 113 -0.28 -21.08 12.42
C ASN A 113 0.53 -22.23 13.05
N ALA A 114 1.46 -21.87 13.94
CA ALA A 114 2.23 -22.79 14.79
C ALA A 114 1.41 -23.42 15.94
N ASN A 115 0.08 -23.55 15.78
CA ASN A 115 -0.80 -24.15 16.80
C ASN A 115 -1.47 -25.45 16.34
N SER A 116 -0.89 -26.22 15.42
CA SER A 116 -1.17 -27.65 15.34
C SER A 116 -0.17 -28.42 16.23
N LYS A 117 -0.27 -28.22 17.56
CA LYS A 117 0.32 -29.20 18.49
C LYS A 117 -0.47 -30.51 18.33
N PRO A 118 0.17 -31.66 18.08
CA PRO A 118 -0.51 -32.94 18.21
C PRO A 118 -0.86 -33.13 19.70
N LYS A 119 -2.15 -33.34 19.97
CA LYS A 119 -2.62 -33.78 21.30
C LYS A 119 -2.09 -35.21 21.54
N PRO A 120 -1.69 -35.54 22.79
CA PRO A 120 -1.18 -36.86 23.16
C PRO A 120 -2.21 -37.97 22.96
#